data_AF-A0A1B8UK69-F1
#
_entry.id   AF-A0A1B8UK69-F1
#
_cell.length_a   1.000
_cell.length_b   1.000
_cell.length_c   1.000
_cell.angle_alpha   90.00
_cell.angle_beta   90.00
_cell.angle_gamma   90.00
#
_symmetry.space_group_name_H-M   'P 1'
#
loop_
_entity.id
_entity.type
_entity.pdbx_description
1 polymer ?
#
loop_
_entity_poly.entity_id
_entity_poly.type
_entity_poly.pdbx_seq_one_letter_code
_entity_poly.pdbx_strand_id
1 'polypeptide(L)'
;MDTLGIWSSGKFFYDCFEDSVVVFTGTDTGYIMFFNLVCEDIIAFKYHQDADGEYISTRFECSFEDGKLSHIERVKQEEKFTYKQYEEKIYTGEVVEVIEFDKPVIMDDSRFGLETRDLESSRILLTIQKRLQLIPEEYRALL
;
A
#
# COMPACT_ATOMS: atom_id res chain seq x y z
N MET A 1 7.67 14.69 0.17
CA MET A 1 6.85 14.83 -1.06
C MET A 1 5.37 14.77 -0.71
N ASP A 2 4.43 15.10 -1.60
CA ASP A 2 3.00 14.88 -1.38
C ASP A 2 2.56 13.48 -1.87
N THR A 3 3.04 12.44 -1.18
CA THR A 3 2.64 11.04 -1.41
C THR A 3 1.30 10.70 -0.77
N LEU A 4 0.73 11.61 0.04
CA LEU A 4 -0.53 11.43 0.78
C LEU A 4 -1.65 10.95 -0.14
N GLY A 5 -2.18 9.76 0.13
CA GLY A 5 -3.29 9.21 -0.62
C GLY A 5 -3.30 7.69 -0.69
N ILE A 6 -4.21 7.20 -1.51
CA ILE A 6 -4.38 5.78 -1.86
C ILE A 6 -4.00 5.63 -3.32
N TRP A 7 -3.18 4.64 -3.59
CA TRP A 7 -2.59 4.36 -4.88
C TRP A 7 -2.88 2.89 -5.21
N SER A 8 -3.46 2.57 -6.36
CA SER A 8 -3.81 1.18 -6.73
C SER A 8 -3.19 0.75 -8.05
N SER A 9 -2.92 -0.54 -8.21
CA SER A 9 -2.61 -1.12 -9.53
C SER A 9 -3.88 -1.27 -10.38
N GLY A 10 -5.03 -1.55 -9.73
CA GLY A 10 -6.33 -1.72 -10.35
C GLY A 10 -6.79 -0.55 -11.22
N LYS A 11 -6.55 0.70 -10.81
CA LYS A 11 -6.91 1.90 -11.59
C LYS A 11 -6.28 1.96 -12.98
N PHE A 12 -5.18 1.24 -13.20
CA PHE A 12 -4.45 1.23 -14.47
C PHE A 12 -4.73 0.04 -15.40
N PHE A 13 -5.10 -1.13 -14.87
CA PHE A 13 -4.89 -2.37 -15.63
C PHE A 13 -6.11 -3.29 -15.83
N TYR A 14 -6.87 -3.73 -14.82
CA TYR A 14 -7.92 -4.74 -15.04
C TYR A 14 -9.14 -4.72 -14.09
N ASP A 15 -10.24 -5.26 -14.62
CA ASP A 15 -11.49 -5.64 -13.96
C ASP A 15 -11.30 -6.96 -13.16
N CYS A 16 -10.39 -6.95 -12.18
CA CYS A 16 -10.00 -8.11 -11.39
C CYS A 16 -10.77 -8.22 -10.05
N PHE A 17 -10.93 -9.45 -9.55
CA PHE A 17 -11.46 -9.72 -8.20
C PHE A 17 -10.41 -9.63 -7.09
N GLU A 18 -9.22 -9.13 -7.44
CA GLU A 18 -8.04 -9.03 -6.59
C GLU A 18 -7.46 -7.63 -6.79
N ASP A 19 -7.32 -6.89 -5.70
CA ASP A 19 -6.87 -5.49 -5.69
C ASP A 19 -5.62 -5.37 -4.82
N SER A 20 -4.63 -4.62 -5.30
CA SER A 20 -3.47 -4.22 -4.51
C SER A 20 -3.41 -2.69 -4.40
N VAL A 21 -3.25 -2.22 -3.16
CA VAL A 21 -3.28 -0.79 -2.82
C VAL A 21 -2.15 -0.42 -1.88
N VAL A 22 -1.56 0.74 -2.13
CA VAL A 22 -0.56 1.39 -1.29
C VAL A 22 -1.17 2.67 -0.74
N VAL A 23 -1.15 2.81 0.58
CA VAL A 23 -1.69 3.96 1.30
C VAL A 23 -0.53 4.67 1.99
N PHE A 24 -0.35 5.96 1.71
CA PHE A 24 0.54 6.81 2.50
C PHE A 24 -0.35 7.74 3.34
N THR A 25 -0.25 7.66 4.66
CA THR A 25 -0.88 8.66 5.55
C THR A 25 0.03 9.88 5.67
N GLY A 26 -0.49 11.04 6.07
CA GLY A 26 0.29 12.29 6.18
C GLY A 26 1.30 12.35 7.33
N THR A 27 1.82 11.20 7.75
CA THR A 27 2.76 11.02 8.87
C THR A 27 4.06 10.40 8.35
N ASP A 28 4.72 9.57 9.15
CA ASP A 28 5.77 8.64 8.72
C ASP A 28 5.20 7.27 8.31
N THR A 29 3.89 7.05 8.37
CA THR A 29 3.27 5.70 8.30
C THR A 29 2.37 5.50 7.07
N GLY A 30 2.48 4.35 6.41
CA GLY A 30 1.60 3.88 5.33
C GLY A 30 1.05 2.46 5.56
N TYR A 31 0.40 1.90 4.54
CA TYR A 31 -0.06 0.51 4.50
C TYR A 31 -0.06 -0.02 3.07
N ILE A 32 0.50 -1.21 2.82
CA ILE A 32 0.21 -1.97 1.59
C ILE A 32 -0.87 -2.96 1.97
N MET A 33 -1.93 -3.04 1.19
CA MET A 33 -2.96 -4.06 1.34
C MET A 33 -3.14 -4.76 0.01
N PHE A 34 -3.08 -6.08 0.03
CA PHE A 34 -3.63 -6.93 -1.01
C PHE A 34 -4.90 -7.58 -0.47
N PHE A 35 -5.93 -7.71 -1.31
CA PHE A 35 -7.11 -8.46 -0.92
C PHE A 35 -7.79 -9.12 -2.11
N ASN A 36 -8.38 -10.28 -1.83
CA ASN A 36 -9.34 -10.95 -2.70
C ASN A 36 -10.57 -11.39 -1.87
N LEU A 37 -11.39 -12.29 -2.42
CA LEU A 37 -12.62 -12.74 -1.76
C LEU A 37 -12.40 -13.57 -0.46
N VAL A 38 -11.16 -14.00 -0.16
CA VAL A 38 -10.85 -14.96 0.91
C VAL A 38 -9.74 -14.47 1.84
N CYS A 39 -8.71 -13.83 1.29
CA CYS A 39 -7.53 -13.36 2.01
C CYS A 39 -7.40 -11.83 1.95
N GLU A 40 -6.92 -11.24 3.06
CA GLU A 40 -6.44 -9.87 3.13
C GLU A 40 -5.00 -9.89 3.71
N ASP A 41 -4.02 -9.45 2.93
CA ASP A 41 -2.63 -9.29 3.38
C ASP A 41 -2.34 -7.82 3.61
N ILE A 42 -1.82 -7.46 4.80
CA ILE A 42 -1.56 -6.08 5.20
C ILE A 42 -0.11 -5.94 5.69
N ILE A 43 0.63 -5.03 5.07
CA ILE A 43 2.01 -4.65 5.41
C ILE A 43 2.01 -3.21 5.95
N ALA A 44 2.40 -3.02 7.21
CA ALA A 44 2.28 -1.74 7.93
C ALA A 44 3.62 -0.96 8.07
N PHE A 45 3.56 0.39 8.11
CA PHE A 45 4.16 1.28 7.08
C PHE A 45 5.26 2.36 7.36
N LYS A 46 6.22 2.29 8.29
CA LYS A 46 7.13 3.44 8.61
C LYS A 46 8.14 3.89 7.52
N TYR A 47 7.87 4.89 6.65
CA TYR A 47 8.67 5.32 5.47
C TYR A 47 9.55 6.56 5.68
N HIS A 48 10.54 6.80 4.81
CA HIS A 48 11.44 7.97 4.87
C HIS A 48 11.95 8.45 3.49
N GLN A 49 12.62 9.60 3.51
CA GLN A 49 13.37 10.18 2.39
C GLN A 49 14.81 10.45 2.86
N ASP A 50 15.79 10.20 1.99
CA ASP A 50 17.20 10.54 2.21
C ASP A 50 17.81 11.27 0.99
N ALA A 51 19.14 11.23 0.85
CA ALA A 51 19.85 11.88 -0.25
C ALA A 51 19.75 11.13 -1.59
N ASP A 52 19.50 9.81 -1.56
CA ASP A 52 19.45 8.94 -2.73
C ASP A 52 18.01 8.75 -3.24
N GLY A 53 16.99 8.93 -2.39
CA GLY A 53 15.59 8.91 -2.82
C GLY A 53 14.56 8.72 -1.69
N GLU A 54 13.41 8.13 -2.04
CA GLU A 54 12.34 7.79 -1.11
C GLU A 54 12.26 6.27 -0.92
N TYR A 55 12.07 5.86 0.33
CA TYR A 55 12.23 4.48 0.74
C TYR A 55 11.12 4.04 1.67
N ILE A 56 10.63 2.83 1.44
CA ILE A 56 9.96 2.05 2.46
C ILE A 56 10.98 1.12 3.12
N SER A 57 11.22 1.26 4.43
CA SER A 57 11.75 0.14 5.22
C SER A 57 10.72 -1.00 5.26
N THR A 58 11.00 -2.17 5.82
CA THR A 58 9.96 -3.17 6.11
C THR A 58 9.86 -3.40 7.62
N ARG A 59 8.62 -3.61 8.11
CA ARG A 59 8.30 -3.40 9.52
C ARG A 59 7.39 -4.48 10.13
N PHE A 60 6.22 -4.76 9.55
CA PHE A 60 5.26 -5.73 10.10
C PHE A 60 4.23 -6.19 9.06
N GLU A 61 4.06 -7.50 8.90
CA GLU A 61 3.17 -8.14 7.91
C GLU A 61 2.15 -9.03 8.61
N CYS A 62 0.91 -9.05 8.12
CA CYS A 62 -0.18 -9.84 8.70
C CYS A 62 -1.21 -10.26 7.64
N SER A 63 -1.58 -11.53 7.67
CA SER A 63 -2.55 -12.14 6.76
C SER A 63 -3.84 -12.49 7.49
N PHE A 64 -4.98 -12.26 6.85
CA PHE A 64 -6.30 -12.56 7.39
C PHE A 64 -7.08 -13.47 6.42
N GLU A 65 -7.34 -14.71 6.85
CA GLU A 65 -8.20 -15.66 6.14
C GLU A 65 -9.59 -15.68 6.79
N ASP A 66 -10.65 -15.55 5.99
CA ASP A 66 -12.04 -15.39 6.49
C ASP A 66 -12.17 -14.29 7.57
N GLY A 67 -11.32 -13.24 7.48
CA GLY A 67 -11.24 -12.14 8.42
C GLY A 67 -10.62 -12.47 9.79
N LYS A 68 -9.96 -13.62 9.95
CA LYS A 68 -9.19 -14.03 11.13
C LYS A 68 -7.70 -13.99 10.83
N LEU A 69 -6.90 -13.47 11.75
CA LEU A 69 -5.44 -13.47 11.64
C LEU A 69 -4.92 -14.92 11.48
N SER A 70 -4.35 -15.25 10.33
CA SER A 70 -3.76 -16.55 10.03
C SER A 70 -2.24 -16.54 10.08
N HIS A 71 -1.62 -15.43 9.66
CA HIS A 71 -0.17 -15.23 9.66
C HIS A 71 0.24 -13.86 10.21
N ILE A 72 1.44 -13.80 10.79
CA ILE A 72 2.00 -12.60 11.40
C ILE A 72 3.53 -12.69 11.42
N GLU A 73 4.21 -11.76 10.74
CA GLU A 73 5.67 -11.74 10.72
C GLU A 73 6.29 -10.34 10.64
N ARG A 74 7.61 -10.31 10.81
CA ARG A 74 8.42 -9.09 10.79
C ARG A 74 9.52 -9.23 9.75
N VAL A 75 9.24 -8.85 8.51
CA VAL A 75 10.25 -8.76 7.45
C VAL A 75 11.06 -7.48 7.63
N LYS A 76 12.39 -7.57 7.50
CA LYS A 76 13.26 -6.40 7.30
C LYS A 76 13.86 -6.43 5.90
N GLN A 77 13.16 -5.78 5.00
CA GLN A 77 13.58 -5.41 3.66
C GLN A 77 13.62 -3.86 3.62
N GLU A 78 14.11 -3.31 2.52
CA GLU A 78 14.04 -1.89 2.21
C GLU A 78 13.81 -1.80 0.72
N GLU A 79 12.76 -1.09 0.31
CA GLU A 79 12.40 -0.95 -1.09
C GLU A 79 12.27 0.52 -1.46
N LYS A 80 12.94 0.89 -2.55
CA LYS A 80 12.95 2.25 -3.05
C LYS A 80 11.71 2.48 -3.89
N PHE A 81 11.16 3.70 -3.82
CA PHE A 81 10.09 4.11 -4.72
C PHE A 81 10.34 5.51 -5.26
N THR A 82 9.58 5.83 -6.31
CA THR A 82 9.63 7.10 -7.01
C THR A 82 8.23 7.54 -7.40
N TYR A 83 7.88 8.77 -7.05
CA TYR A 83 6.72 9.45 -7.64
C TYR A 83 7.06 9.97 -9.04
N LYS A 84 6.13 9.78 -9.98
CA LYS A 84 6.20 10.25 -11.36
C LYS A 84 4.81 10.69 -11.81
N GLN A 85 4.76 11.56 -12.81
CA GLN A 85 3.54 11.81 -13.57
C GLN A 85 3.62 11.04 -14.90
N TYR A 86 2.57 10.31 -15.22
CA TYR A 86 2.47 9.46 -16.42
C TYR A 86 1.31 9.94 -17.30
N GLU A 87 1.48 9.91 -18.62
CA GLU A 87 0.47 10.35 -19.59
C GLU A 87 -0.12 9.11 -20.29
N GLU A 88 -1.40 8.82 -20.07
CA GLU A 88 -2.10 7.65 -20.61
C GLU A 88 -2.48 7.81 -22.09
N LYS A 89 -1.47 7.79 -22.98
CA LYS A 89 -1.63 8.06 -24.41
C LYS A 89 -2.56 7.11 -25.18
N ILE A 90 -2.91 5.96 -24.61
CA ILE A 90 -3.63 4.88 -25.30
C ILE A 90 -5.15 4.93 -25.04
N TYR A 91 -5.58 5.45 -23.89
CA TYR A 91 -6.98 5.33 -23.44
C TYR A 91 -7.66 6.67 -23.19
N THR A 92 -7.02 7.58 -22.44
CA THR A 92 -7.64 8.80 -21.92
C THR A 92 -6.91 10.08 -22.35
N GLY A 93 -5.59 10.00 -22.54
CA GLY A 93 -4.71 11.17 -22.68
C GLY A 93 -4.52 11.95 -21.37
N GLU A 94 -5.00 11.41 -20.24
CA GLU A 94 -4.89 12.07 -18.94
C GLU A 94 -3.48 11.92 -18.34
N VAL A 95 -3.06 12.95 -17.60
CA VAL A 95 -1.85 12.89 -16.78
C VAL A 95 -2.25 12.42 -15.38
N VAL A 96 -1.71 11.28 -14.99
CA VAL A 96 -1.99 10.60 -13.72
C VAL A 96 -0.73 10.53 -12.87
N GLU A 97 -0.92 10.68 -11.56
CA GLU A 97 0.15 10.56 -10.58
C GLU A 97 0.41 9.07 -10.29
N VAL A 98 1.67 8.65 -10.29
CA VAL A 98 2.11 7.26 -10.14
C VAL A 98 3.21 7.15 -9.10
N ILE A 99 3.13 6.13 -8.25
CA ILE A 99 4.24 5.63 -7.45
C ILE A 99 4.77 4.34 -8.10
N GLU A 100 6.07 4.32 -8.41
CA GLU A 100 6.78 3.19 -8.99
C GLU A 100 7.89 2.74 -8.04
N PHE A 101 7.85 1.47 -7.62
CA PHE A 101 8.85 0.80 -6.79
C PHE A 101 9.95 0.16 -7.65
N ASP A 102 11.19 0.11 -7.15
CA ASP A 102 12.34 -0.48 -7.87
C ASP A 102 12.20 -2.01 -8.08
N LYS A 103 11.44 -2.67 -7.20
CA LYS A 103 10.98 -4.06 -7.33
C LYS A 103 9.49 -4.16 -6.98
N PRO A 104 8.81 -5.23 -7.40
CA PRO A 104 7.48 -5.52 -6.89
C PRO A 104 7.42 -5.56 -5.37
N VAL A 105 6.40 -4.91 -4.79
CA VAL A 105 6.15 -4.92 -3.35
C VAL A 105 5.08 -5.92 -2.93
N ILE A 106 4.20 -6.31 -3.86
CA ILE A 106 3.23 -7.38 -3.68
C ILE A 106 2.80 -7.92 -5.05
N MET A 107 2.63 -9.25 -5.19
CA MET A 107 2.09 -9.91 -6.39
C MET A 107 2.57 -9.38 -7.76
N ASP A 108 3.89 -9.20 -7.92
CA ASP A 108 4.54 -8.64 -9.11
C ASP A 108 4.15 -7.18 -9.49
N ASP A 109 3.27 -6.53 -8.72
CA ASP A 109 2.92 -5.12 -8.85
C ASP A 109 4.04 -4.19 -8.34
N SER A 110 4.49 -3.33 -9.24
CA SER A 110 5.52 -2.30 -9.00
C SER A 110 5.02 -0.88 -9.25
N ARG A 111 3.80 -0.69 -9.79
CA ARG A 111 3.25 0.62 -10.16
C ARG A 111 1.83 0.81 -9.65
N PHE A 112 1.59 1.95 -9.01
CA PHE A 112 0.32 2.28 -8.37
C PHE A 112 -0.11 3.69 -8.74
N GLY A 113 -1.32 3.86 -9.25
CA GLY A 113 -1.89 5.14 -9.66
C GLY A 113 -2.72 5.78 -8.56
N LEU A 114 -2.60 7.10 -8.38
CA LEU A 114 -3.35 7.82 -7.37
C LEU A 114 -4.86 7.67 -7.61
N GLU A 115 -5.56 7.07 -6.65
CA GLU A 115 -7.02 7.00 -6.61
C GLU A 115 -7.61 8.25 -5.98
N THR A 116 -7.16 8.57 -4.77
CA THR A 116 -7.69 9.66 -3.94
C THR A 116 -6.65 10.16 -2.94
N ARG A 117 -6.70 11.46 -2.65
CA ARG A 117 -5.96 12.09 -1.53
C ARG A 117 -6.83 12.25 -0.27
N ASP A 118 -8.15 12.08 -0.39
CA ASP A 118 -9.05 12.00 0.77
C ASP A 118 -8.95 10.61 1.42
N LEU A 119 -8.38 10.59 2.63
CA LEU A 119 -8.25 9.41 3.47
C LEU A 119 -9.38 9.29 4.51
N GLU A 120 -10.08 10.37 4.85
CA GLU A 120 -11.05 10.39 5.96
C GLU A 120 -12.28 9.53 5.65
N SER A 121 -12.70 9.54 4.38
CA SER A 121 -13.85 8.76 3.89
C SER A 121 -13.49 7.36 3.39
N SER A 122 -12.20 6.99 3.36
CA SER A 122 -11.75 5.76 2.69
C SER A 122 -12.15 4.49 3.42
N ARG A 123 -12.93 3.65 2.72
CA ARG A 123 -13.25 2.28 3.18
C ARG A 123 -12.01 1.39 3.31
N ILE A 124 -11.03 1.54 2.42
CA ILE A 124 -9.78 0.77 2.43
C ILE A 124 -9.03 1.05 3.74
N LEU A 125 -8.75 2.32 4.05
CA LEU A 125 -8.03 2.69 5.27
C LEU A 125 -8.80 2.28 6.53
N LEU A 126 -10.12 2.44 6.55
CA LEU A 126 -10.97 1.99 7.65
C LEU A 126 -10.96 0.46 7.83
N THR A 127 -10.87 -0.32 6.75
CA THR A 127 -10.71 -1.79 6.82
C THR A 127 -9.35 -2.16 7.38
N ILE A 128 -8.26 -1.57 6.86
CA ILE A 128 -6.90 -1.79 7.35
C ILE A 128 -6.81 -1.51 8.85
N GLN A 129 -7.30 -0.34 9.30
CA GLN A 129 -7.32 0.02 10.72
C GLN A 129 -8.11 -0.97 11.58
N LYS A 130 -9.25 -1.50 11.10
CA LYS A 130 -10.02 -2.54 11.81
C LYS A 130 -9.28 -3.87 11.89
N ARG A 131 -8.55 -4.27 10.84
CA ARG A 131 -7.75 -5.50 10.86
C ARG A 131 -6.56 -5.40 11.81
N LEU A 132 -5.85 -4.26 11.81
CA LEU A 132 -4.76 -4.00 12.75
C LEU A 132 -5.21 -4.00 14.22
N GLN A 133 -6.50 -3.75 14.52
CA GLN A 133 -7.07 -3.90 15.87
C GLN A 133 -7.24 -5.36 16.33
N LEU A 134 -7.22 -6.34 15.41
CA LEU A 134 -7.32 -7.77 15.75
C LEU A 134 -5.96 -8.37 16.15
N ILE A 135 -4.87 -7.64 15.93
CA ILE A 135 -3.50 -8.09 16.13
C ILE A 135 -3.16 -8.08 17.63
N PRO A 136 -2.42 -9.07 18.17
CA PRO A 136 -2.07 -9.10 19.58
C PRO A 136 -1.22 -7.88 19.99
N GLU A 137 -1.36 -7.44 21.24
CA GLU A 137 -0.77 -6.19 21.74
C GLU A 137 0.77 -6.22 21.68
N GLU A 138 1.39 -7.38 21.90
CA GLU A 138 2.85 -7.53 21.81
C GLU A 138 3.43 -7.20 20.42
N TYR A 139 2.61 -7.26 19.37
CA TYR A 139 3.00 -6.88 18.01
C TYR A 139 2.59 -5.45 17.63
N ARG A 140 1.57 -4.87 18.28
CA ARG A 140 1.16 -3.47 18.02
C ARG A 140 2.22 -2.45 18.41
N ALA A 141 3.07 -2.78 19.39
CA ALA A 141 4.21 -1.94 19.77
C ALA A 141 5.33 -1.88 18.71
N LEU A 142 5.18 -2.58 17.58
CA LEU A 142 6.09 -2.59 16.44
C LEU A 142 5.58 -1.76 15.24
N LEU A 143 4.40 -1.15 15.38
CA LEU A 143 3.74 -0.26 14.40
C LEU A 143 4.08 1.22 14.65
#